data_AF-A0A505H4L7-F1
#
_entry.id   AF-A0A505H4L7-F1
#
_cell.length_a   1.000
_cell.length_b   1.000
_cell.length_c   1.000
_cell.angle_alpha   90.00
_cell.angle_beta   90.00
_cell.angle_gamma   90.00
#
_symmetry.space_group_name_H-M   'P 1'
#
loop_
_entity.id
_entity.type
_entity.pdbx_description
1 polymer ?
#
loop_
_entity_poly.entity_id
_entity_poly.type
_entity_poly.pdbx_seq_one_letter_code
_entity_poly.pdbx_strand_id
1 'polypeptide(L)' 'MSGVNEDHYQPQTHPGDIIEVRDEETGEMVKRRIILDEFGNGTKTRPLEEGEEDELTESS' A
#
# COMPACT_ATOMS: atom_id res chain seq x y z
N MET A 1 8.42 23.39 -11.62
CA MET A 1 8.67 22.58 -10.41
C MET A 1 7.33 22.44 -9.70
N SER A 2 6.59 21.37 -10.01
CA SER A 2 5.33 21.09 -9.31
C SER A 2 5.64 20.06 -8.23
N GLY A 3 5.43 20.47 -6.99
CA GLY A 3 5.57 19.62 -5.82
C GLY A 3 4.77 18.34 -5.98
N VAL A 4 5.43 17.25 -5.65
CA VAL A 4 4.84 15.92 -5.52
C VAL A 4 3.91 16.05 -4.31
N ASN A 5 2.61 16.23 -4.57
CA ASN A 5 1.59 16.36 -3.52
C ASN A 5 1.53 15.07 -2.69
N GLU A 6 1.29 15.28 -1.39
CA GLU A 6 1.21 14.37 -0.24
C GLU A 6 0.20 13.21 -0.33
N ASP A 7 -0.38 12.93 -1.49
CA ASP A 7 -1.35 11.86 -1.70
C ASP A 7 -1.11 11.18 -3.05
N HIS A 8 0.06 10.57 -3.25
CA HIS A 8 0.26 9.70 -4.40
C HIS A 8 -0.52 8.39 -4.21
N TYR A 9 -1.83 8.51 -4.38
CA TYR A 9 -2.69 7.44 -4.87
C TYR A 9 -2.04 6.91 -6.14
N GLN A 10 -1.43 5.73 -6.08
CA GLN A 10 -0.93 5.08 -7.28
C GLN A 10 -2.16 4.67 -8.10
N PRO A 11 -2.40 5.25 -9.30
CA PRO A 11 -3.69 5.18 -10.01
C PRO A 11 -4.01 3.79 -10.62
N GLN A 12 -3.38 2.72 -10.15
CA GLN A 12 -3.62 1.34 -10.58
C GLN A 12 -3.78 0.37 -9.40
N THR A 13 -3.85 0.89 -8.17
CA THR A 13 -3.88 0.05 -6.99
C THR A 13 -5.30 -0.19 -6.49
N HIS A 14 -5.57 -1.42 -6.09
CA HIS A 14 -6.87 -1.92 -5.64
C HIS A 14 -6.78 -2.45 -4.20
N PRO A 15 -7.90 -2.49 -3.47
CA PRO A 15 -7.95 -3.20 -2.20
C PRO A 15 -7.45 -4.64 -2.35
N GLY A 16 -6.48 -5.03 -1.52
CA GLY A 16 -5.79 -6.31 -1.58
C GLY A 16 -4.37 -6.22 -2.11
N ASP A 17 -4.05 -5.19 -2.91
CA ASP A 17 -2.72 -5.00 -3.49
C ASP A 17 -1.67 -4.70 -2.41
N ILE A 18 -0.45 -5.18 -2.65
CA ILE A 18 0.73 -4.86 -1.85
C ILE A 18 1.58 -3.86 -2.61
N ILE A 19 1.90 -2.76 -1.94
CA ILE A 19 2.76 -1.70 -2.46
C ILE A 19 4.01 -1.53 -1.60
N GLU A 20 5.08 -1.05 -2.20
CA GLU A 20 6.29 -0.64 -1.50
C GLU A 20 6.27 0.88 -1.31
N VAL A 21 6.24 1.31 -0.05
CA VAL A 21 6.23 2.72 0.33
C VAL A 21 7.57 3.04 0.97
N ARG A 22 8.15 4.19 0.60
CA ARG A 22 9.31 4.69 1.32
C ARG A 22 8.87 5.27 2.66
N ASP A 23 9.38 4.73 3.74
CA ASP A 23 9.20 5.27 5.07
C ASP A 23 10.03 6.57 5.21
N GLU A 24 9.38 7.69 5.51
CA GLU A 24 10.05 8.99 5.56
C GLU A 24 10.89 9.18 6.83
N GLU A 25 10.59 8.45 7.91
CA GLU A 25 11.32 8.55 9.18
C GLU A 25 12.65 7.78 9.13
N THR A 26 12.63 6.60 8.52
CA THR A 26 13.79 5.70 8.43
C THR A 26 14.49 5.76 7.07
N GLY A 27 13.77 6.19 6.02
CA GLY A 27 14.24 6.19 4.64
C GLY A 27 14.15 4.83 3.94
N GLU A 28 13.71 3.78 4.64
CA GLU A 28 13.64 2.41 4.15
C GLU A 28 12.40 2.15 3.29
N MET A 29 12.46 1.16 2.39
CA MET A 29 11.29 0.71 1.64
C MET A 29 10.55 -0.33 2.48
N VAL A 30 9.30 -0.03 2.84
CA VAL A 30 8.43 -0.93 3.60
C VAL A 30 7.24 -1.35 2.77
N LYS A 31 6.87 -2.63 2.84
CA LYS A 31 5.69 -3.14 2.15
C LYS A 31 4.42 -2.86 2.96
N ARG A 32 3.37 -2.41 2.28
CA ARG A 32 2.06 -2.13 2.87
C ARG A 32 0.95 -2.67 2.00
N ARG A 33 -0.12 -3.17 2.63
CA ARG A 33 -1.33 -3.65 1.94
C ARG A 33 -2.35 -2.54 1.85
N ILE A 34 -3.00 -2.45 0.70
CA ILE A 34 -4.10 -1.52 0.47
C ILE A 34 -5.40 -2.18 0.93
N ILE A 35 -6.13 -1.46 1.78
CA ILE A 35 -7.43 -1.88 2.32
C ILE A 35 -8.47 -0.81 2.02
N LEU A 36 -9.75 -1.20 1.96
CA LEU A 36 -10.84 -0.23 1.95
C LEU A 36 -10.90 0.47 3.31
N ASP A 37 -11.27 1.75 3.29
CA ASP A 37 -11.65 2.43 4.52
C ASP A 37 -12.94 1.84 5.10
N GLU A 38 -13.23 2.16 6.37
CA GLU A 38 -14.37 1.63 7.12
C GLU A 38 -15.74 1.99 6.50
N PHE A 39 -15.76 2.94 5.58
CA PHE A 39 -16.98 3.44 4.93
C PHE A 39 -17.07 3.01 3.44
N GLY A 40 -16.08 2.31 2.90
CA GLY A 40 -15.97 1.93 1.50
C GLY A 40 -15.81 3.10 0.52
N ASN A 41 -15.44 4.30 1.00
CA ASN A 41 -15.36 5.53 0.20
C ASN A 41 -13.94 5.85 -0.29
N GLY A 42 -12.94 5.13 0.20
CA GLY A 42 -11.54 5.31 -0.18
C GLY A 42 -10.68 4.13 0.23
N THR A 43 -9.38 4.21 -0.06
CA THR A 43 -8.40 3.20 0.33
C THR A 43 -7.43 3.74 1.37
N LYS A 44 -7.04 2.89 2.33
CA LYS A 44 -5.98 3.12 3.31
C LYS A 44 -4.88 2.09 3.13
N THR A 45 -3.70 2.34 3.68
CA THR A 45 -2.62 1.35 3.74
C THR A 45 -2.45 0.85 5.16
N ARG A 46 -2.11 -0.44 5.32
CA ARG A 46 -1.69 -1.02 6.59
C ARG A 46 -0.37 -1.77 6.46
N PRO A 47 0.43 -1.89 7.53
CA PRO A 47 1.59 -2.77 7.54
C PRO A 47 1.18 -4.20 7.18
N LEU A 48 2.08 -4.93 6.50
CA LEU A 48 1.91 -6.38 6.33
C LEU A 48 2.20 -7.08 7.64
N GLU A 49 1.34 -8.04 7.99
CA GLU A 49 1.61 -8.97 9.08
C GLU A 49 2.50 -10.12 8.57
N GLU A 50 3.28 -10.71 9.48
CA GLU A 50 4.18 -11.82 9.18
C GLU A 50 3.37 -13.00 8.61
N GLY A 51 3.57 -13.32 7.32
CA GLY A 51 2.86 -14.39 6.60
C GLY A 51 1.88 -13.93 5.51
N GLU A 52 1.57 -12.64 5.39
CA GLU A 52 0.70 -12.13 4.31
C GLU A 52 1.39 -12.04 2.94
N GLU A 53 2.73 -12.07 2.89
CA GLU A 53 3.48 -12.00 1.63
C GLU A 53 3.33 -13.28 0.78
N ASP A 54 3.04 -14.43 1.39
CA ASP A 54 2.94 -15.72 0.70
C ASP A 54 1.60 -15.89 -0.06
N GLU A 55 0.51 -15.25 0.37
CA GLU A 55 -0.83 -15.44 -0.21
C GLU A 55 -0.96 -14.92 -1.65
N LEU A 56 -0.09 -13.98 -2.09
CA LEU A 56 -0.16 -13.42 -3.45
C LEU A 56 0.51 -14.29 -4.52
N THR A 57 1.19 -15.37 -4.15
CA THR A 57 1.91 -16.22 -5.11
C THR A 57 1.11 -17.45 -5.58
N GLU A 58 -0.04 -17.74 -4.98
CA GLU A 58 -0.85 -18.93 -5.31
C GLU A 58 -2.12 -18.60 -6.11
N SER A 59 -1.96 -17.91 -7.24
CA SER A 59 -2.96 -17.96 -8.32
C SER A 59 -2.29 -17.99 -9.69
N SER A 60 -1.62 -19.11 -9.98
CA SER A 60 -1.16 -19.51 -11.32
C SER A 60 -2.05 -20.60 -11.90
#